data_AF-A0A167U0U3-F1
#
_entry.id   AF-A0A167U0U3-F1
#
_cell.length_a   1.000
_cell.length_b   1.000
_cell.length_c   1.000
_cell.angle_alpha   90.00
_cell.angle_beta   90.00
_cell.angle_gamma   90.00
#
_symmetry.space_group_name_H-M   'P 1'
#
loop_
_entity.id
_entity.type
_entity.pdbx_description
1 polymer ?
#
loop_
_entity_poly.entity_id
_entity_poly.type
_entity_poly.pdbx_seq_one_letter_code
_entity_poly.pdbx_strand_id
1 'polypeptide(L)' 'MDRIPLELWEKIFENACVDGGRTGASLALVSRGVHDASQHCRYYSVALRGLPSALKFAQLLGKHHINDIRVYHLYVTS' A
#
# COMPACT_ATOMS: atom_id res chain seq x y z
N MET A 1 -3.44 -19.74 -4.08
CA MET A 1 -2.28 -19.25 -4.88
C MET A 1 -1.01 -19.95 -4.36
N ASP A 2 -1.18 -21.19 -3.92
CA ASP A 2 -0.43 -21.78 -2.79
C ASP A 2 0.79 -22.59 -3.27
N ARG A 3 1.11 -22.44 -4.55
CA ARG A 3 2.25 -23.07 -5.23
C ARG A 3 3.31 -22.06 -5.64
N ILE A 4 3.03 -20.76 -5.47
CA ILE A 4 3.95 -19.68 -5.81
C ILE A 4 4.61 -19.21 -4.50
N PRO A 5 5.95 -19.17 -4.42
CA PRO A 5 6.68 -18.65 -3.26
C PRO A 5 6.30 -17.20 -2.93
N LEU A 6 6.35 -16.83 -1.64
CA LEU A 6 5.93 -15.52 -1.15
C LEU A 6 6.72 -14.38 -1.82
N GLU A 7 8.00 -14.57 -2.09
CA GLU A 7 8.89 -13.58 -2.71
C GLU A 7 8.42 -13.19 -4.13
N LEU A 8 7.78 -14.12 -4.85
CA LEU A 8 7.18 -13.82 -6.14
C LEU A 8 5.87 -13.06 -6.00
N TRP A 9 5.08 -13.34 -4.96
CA TRP A 9 3.89 -12.54 -4.67
C TRP A 9 4.28 -11.11 -4.35
N GLU A 10 5.32 -10.94 -3.53
CA GLU A 10 5.80 -9.61 -3.15
C GLU A 10 6.15 -8.78 -4.38
N LYS A 11 6.91 -9.36 -5.32
CA LYS A 11 7.24 -8.72 -6.60
C LYS A 11 6.00 -8.42 -7.45
N ILE A 12 5.06 -9.35 -7.55
CA ILE A 12 3.82 -9.12 -8.31
C ILE A 12 3.05 -7.94 -7.70
N PHE A 13 2.92 -7.90 -6.38
CA PHE A 13 2.19 -6.86 -5.66
C PHE A 13 2.88 -5.50 -5.78
N GLU A 14 4.21 -5.42 -5.66
CA GLU A 14 4.97 -4.19 -5.87
C GLU A 14 4.75 -3.61 -7.29
N ASN A 15 4.75 -4.47 -8.31
CA ASN A 15 4.51 -4.04 -9.69
C ASN A 15 3.06 -3.65 -9.95
N ALA A 16 2.10 -4.26 -9.25
CA ALA A 16 0.67 -3.98 -9.42
C ALA A 16 0.20 -2.76 -8.61
N CYS A 17 0.79 -2.51 -7.44
CA CYS A 17 0.36 -1.49 -6.48
C CYS A 17 0.96 -0.10 -6.77
N VAL A 18 0.88 0.36 -8.02
CA VAL A 18 1.40 1.67 -8.48
C VAL A 18 0.30 2.69 -8.76
N ASP A 19 -0.93 2.38 -8.36
CA ASP A 19 -2.17 3.09 -8.73
C ASP A 19 -2.75 3.98 -7.61
N GLY A 20 -1.90 4.47 -6.70
CA GLY A 20 -2.32 5.30 -5.57
C GLY A 20 -2.92 4.51 -4.40
N GLY A 21 -2.72 3.18 -4.38
CA GLY A 21 -3.10 2.29 -3.28
C GLY A 21 -4.42 1.53 -3.49
N ARG A 22 -5.09 1.72 -4.64
CA ARG A 22 -6.36 1.03 -4.94
C ARG A 22 -6.16 -0.47 -5.14
N THR A 23 -5.11 -0.86 -5.87
CA THR A 23 -4.80 -2.28 -6.10
C THR A 23 -4.40 -2.96 -4.80
N GLY A 24 -3.54 -2.34 -3.98
CA GLY A 24 -3.14 -2.86 -2.67
C GLY A 24 -4.33 -3.06 -1.72
N ALA A 25 -5.24 -2.10 -1.66
CA ALA A 25 -6.48 -2.23 -0.89
C ALA A 25 -7.37 -3.37 -1.39
N SER A 26 -7.43 -3.59 -2.70
CA SER A 26 -8.21 -4.67 -3.31
C SER A 26 -7.61 -6.05 -2.99
N LEU A 27 -6.28 -6.18 -3.05
CA LEU A 27 -5.56 -7.40 -2.69
C LEU A 27 -5.84 -7.81 -1.24
N ALA A 28 -5.80 -6.84 -0.31
CA ALA A 28 -6.03 -7.09 1.11
C ALA A 28 -7.42 -7.67 1.43
N LEU A 29 -8.37 -7.64 0.48
CA LEU A 29 -9.73 -8.14 0.63
C LEU A 29 -9.99 -9.50 -0.08
N VAL A 30 -9.00 -10.06 -0.79
CA VAL A 30 -9.19 -11.28 -1.59
C VAL A 30 -9.32 -12.53 -0.71
N SER A 31 -8.39 -12.73 0.22
CA SER A 31 -8.36 -13.87 1.14
C SER A 31 -7.40 -13.60 2.29
N ARG A 32 -7.40 -14.42 3.35
CA ARG A 32 -6.43 -14.28 4.45
C ARG A 32 -4.97 -14.35 3.98
N GLY A 33 -4.64 -15.32 3.12
CA GLY A 33 -3.27 -15.45 2.61
C GLY A 33 -2.83 -14.25 1.77
N VAL A 34 -3.73 -13.69 0.95
CA VAL A 34 -3.44 -12.47 0.16
C VAL A 34 -3.39 -11.24 1.06
N HIS A 35 -4.24 -11.19 2.09
CA HIS A 35 -4.19 -10.13 3.09
C HIS A 35 -2.83 -10.06 3.76
N ASP A 36 -2.33 -11.18 4.25
CA ASP A 36 -1.03 -11.26 4.93
C ASP A 36 0.11 -10.93 3.97
N ALA A 37 0.10 -11.52 2.76
CA ALA A 37 1.13 -11.31 1.76
C ALA A 37 1.14 -9.89 1.15
N SER A 38 0.03 -9.14 1.21
CA SER A 38 -0.05 -7.77 0.65
C SER A 38 0.25 -6.67 1.67
N GLN A 39 0.53 -7.01 2.93
CA GLN A 39 0.81 -6.01 3.96
C GLN A 39 2.03 -5.14 3.65
N HIS A 40 3.05 -5.71 3.00
CA HIS A 40 4.25 -4.97 2.58
C HIS A 40 3.92 -3.87 1.55
N CYS A 41 2.84 -4.03 0.78
CA CYS A 41 2.37 -3.08 -0.21
C CYS A 41 1.35 -2.05 0.31
N ARG A 42 0.94 -2.13 1.58
CA ARG A 42 -0.12 -1.30 2.16
C ARG A 42 0.08 0.21 1.95
N TYR A 43 1.32 0.67 2.01
CA TYR A 43 1.71 2.06 1.82
C TYR A 43 2.63 2.28 0.63
N TYR A 44 2.83 1.26 -0.21
CA TYR A 44 3.76 1.30 -1.33
C TYR A 44 3.43 2.39 -2.34
N SER A 45 2.13 2.58 -2.62
CA SER A 45 1.63 3.72 -3.39
C SER A 45 0.53 4.47 -2.64
N VAL A 46 0.65 5.79 -2.59
CA VAL A 46 -0.29 6.69 -1.92
C VAL A 46 -0.65 7.84 -2.86
N ALA A 47 -1.95 8.04 -3.07
CA ALA A 47 -2.46 9.22 -3.79
C ALA A 47 -3.12 10.20 -2.81
N LEU A 48 -2.57 11.40 -2.74
CA LEU A 48 -3.12 12.53 -1.99
C LEU A 48 -3.87 13.45 -2.96
N ARG A 49 -5.20 13.37 -2.91
CA ARG A 49 -6.12 14.19 -3.70
C ARG A 49 -6.66 15.33 -2.84
N GLY A 50 -6.04 16.51 -2.99
CA GLY A 50 -6.38 17.72 -2.26
C GLY A 50 -6.01 17.69 -0.77
N LEU A 51 -6.15 18.86 -0.15
CA LEU A 51 -5.79 19.10 1.26
C LEU A 51 -6.40 18.09 2.26
N PRO A 52 -7.67 17.67 2.14
CA PRO A 52 -8.25 16.75 3.13
C PRO A 52 -7.53 15.40 3.21
N SER A 53 -7.09 14.86 2.07
CA SER A 53 -6.36 13.59 2.03
C SER A 53 -4.93 13.74 2.57
N ALA A 54 -4.26 14.86 2.27
CA ALA A 54 -2.94 15.17 2.77
C ALA A 54 -2.93 15.31 4.30
N LEU A 55 -3.93 16.00 4.87
CA LEU A 55 -4.07 16.13 6.33
C LEU A 55 -4.32 14.77 7.00
N LYS A 56 -5.18 13.93 6.43
CA LYS A 56 -5.41 12.57 6.94
C LYS A 56 -4.13 11.74 6.91
N PHE A 57 -3.37 11.84 5.82
CA PHE A 57 -2.12 11.12 5.69
C PHE A 57 -1.06 11.62 6.69
N ALA A 58 -0.95 12.94 6.89
CA ALA A 58 -0.06 13.51 7.90
C ALA A 58 -0.43 13.06 9.33
N GLN A 59 -1.72 13.01 9.67
CA GLN A 59 -2.20 12.47 10.94
C GLN A 59 -1.86 10.99 11.11
N LEU A 60 -1.93 10.21 10.02
CA LEU A 60 -1.55 8.81 10.03
C LEU A 60 -0.05 8.68 10.30
N LEU A 61 0.81 9.44 9.61
CA LEU A 61 2.25 9.46 9.84
C LEU A 61 2.60 9.82 11.30
N GLY A 62 1.87 10.74 11.92
CA GLY A 62 2.09 11.12 13.33
C GLY A 62 1.72 10.05 14.35
N LYS A 63 0.97 9.00 13.96
CA LYS A 63 0.54 7.90 14.85
C LYS A 63 1.43 6.66 14.74
N HIS A 64 2.28 6.58 13.73
CA HIS A 64 3.11 5.42 13.43
C HIS A 64 4.60 5.74 13.62
N HIS A 65 5.41 4.72 13.89
CA HIS A 65 6.85 4.93 13.86
C HIS A 65 7.29 5.18 12.41
N ILE A 66 8.31 6.01 12.21
CA ILE A 66 8.77 6.42 10.87
C ILE A 66 9.17 5.23 9.97
N ASN A 67 9.48 4.08 10.58
CA ASN A 67 9.88 2.86 9.89
C ASN A 67 8.70 1.97 9.44
N ASP A 68 7.50 2.21 9.97
CA ASP A 68 6.31 1.39 9.70
C ASP A 68 5.66 1.72 8.34
N ILE A 69 5.96 2.90 7.80
CA ILE A 69 5.32 3.44 6.59
C ILE A 69 6.40 3.75 5.57
N ARG A 70 6.48 2.91 4.54
CA ARG A 70 7.36 3.12 3.40
C ARG A 70 6.51 3.43 2.17
N VAL A 71 6.66 4.65 1.67
CA VAL A 71 6.00 5.11 0.44
C VAL A 71 7.02 5.15 -0.68
N TYR A 72 6.78 4.37 -1.74
CA TYR A 72 7.63 4.35 -2.94
C TYR A 72 7.04 5.22 -4.06
N HIS A 73 5.71 5.25 -4.18
CA HIS A 73 5.00 6.06 -5.17
C HIS A 73 4.04 7.03 -4.50
N LEU A 74 4.42 8.30 -4.45
CA LEU A 74 3.56 9.38 -3.93
C LEU A 74 3.01 10.23 -5.07
N TYR A 75 1.69 10.23 -5.23
CA TYR A 75 0.98 11.13 -6.14
C TYR A 75 0.30 12.24 -5.35
N VAL A 76 0.50 13.49 -5.73
CA VAL A 76 -0.13 14.65 -5.08
C VAL A 76 -0.81 15.51 -6.12
N THR A 77 -2.07 15.85 -5.88
CA THR A 77 -2.82 16.82 -6.68
C THR A 77 -3.49 17.84 -5.77
N SER A 78 -3.57 19.08 -6.27
CA SER A 78 -4.34 20.17 -5.68
C SER A 78 -5.82 19.85 -5.60
#